data_AF-A0A5N7JRH3-F1
#
_entry.id   AF-A0A5N7JRH3-F1
#
_cell.length_a   1.000
_cell.length_b   1.000
_cell.length_c   1.000
_cell.angle_alpha   90.00
_cell.angle_beta   90.00
_cell.angle_gamma   90.00
#
_symmetry.space_group_name_H-M   'P 1'
#
loop_
_entity.id
_entity.type
_entity.pdbx_description
1 polymer ?
#
loop_
_entity_poly.entity_id
_entity_poly.type
_entity_poly.pdbx_seq_one_letter_code
_entity_poly.pdbx_strand_id
1 'polypeptide(L)'
;MKKIMLLLSLISASAVASQAENVQAQYLVPGSTDHDFGVLCVDQGRETFSINSDKNNAYRHARNIVFTNLGGGRVLMSLLHGFSNADTPSTHLTSATEQCDTFKQ
;
A
#
# COMPACT_ATOMS: atom_id res chain seq x y z
N MET A 1 19.86 -59.24 40.63
CA MET A 1 20.48 -58.36 39.62
C MET A 1 19.38 -57.52 38.98
N LYS A 2 19.40 -56.20 39.23
CA LYS A 2 18.33 -55.24 38.87
C LYS A 2 18.46 -54.83 37.41
N LYS A 3 17.41 -55.00 36.60
CA LYS A 3 17.32 -54.46 35.24
C LYS A 3 16.64 -53.08 35.33
N ILE A 4 17.42 -52.03 35.12
CA ILE A 4 16.95 -50.65 35.02
C ILE A 4 16.38 -50.47 33.61
N MET A 5 15.08 -50.22 33.52
CA MET A 5 14.37 -50.00 32.26
C MET A 5 14.21 -48.49 32.09
N LEU A 6 15.02 -47.89 31.20
CA LEU A 6 14.96 -46.47 30.85
C LEU A 6 13.74 -46.24 29.94
N LEU A 7 12.74 -45.48 30.40
CA LEU A 7 11.67 -44.96 29.54
C LEU A 7 12.21 -43.75 28.76
N LEU A 8 12.23 -43.85 27.43
CA LEU A 8 12.51 -42.73 26.53
C LEU A 8 11.31 -41.77 26.50
N SER A 9 11.54 -40.52 26.91
CA SER A 9 10.62 -39.40 26.74
C SER A 9 10.62 -38.91 25.29
N LEU A 10 9.48 -39.04 24.60
CA LEU A 10 9.25 -38.38 23.31
C LEU A 10 9.09 -36.88 23.56
N ILE A 11 10.11 -36.10 23.20
CA ILE A 11 10.05 -34.64 23.18
C ILE A 11 9.32 -34.24 21.91
N SER A 12 8.05 -33.86 22.05
CA SER A 12 7.25 -33.25 20.98
C SER A 12 7.90 -31.93 20.57
N ALA A 13 8.60 -31.94 19.43
CA ALA A 13 9.13 -30.74 18.81
C ALA A 13 7.97 -29.89 18.30
N SER A 14 7.59 -28.87 19.07
CA SER A 14 6.68 -27.82 18.64
C SER A 14 7.31 -27.11 17.44
N ALA A 15 6.86 -27.42 16.23
CA ALA A 15 7.23 -26.67 15.04
C ALA A 15 6.75 -25.23 15.22
N VAL A 16 7.69 -24.33 15.43
CA VAL A 16 7.44 -22.89 15.40
C VAL A 16 7.08 -22.58 13.95
N ALA A 17 5.79 -22.46 13.66
CA ALA A 17 5.33 -21.98 12.36
C ALA A 17 5.83 -20.54 12.24
N SER A 18 6.95 -20.37 11.52
CA SER A 18 7.44 -19.07 11.11
C SER A 18 6.37 -18.47 10.20
N GLN A 19 5.56 -17.56 10.76
CA GLN A 19 4.67 -16.74 9.95
C GLN A 19 5.58 -15.86 9.10
N ALA A 20 5.71 -16.22 7.82
CA ALA A 20 6.41 -15.40 6.84
C ALA A 20 5.77 -14.01 6.86
N GLU A 21 6.51 -13.01 7.31
CA GLU A 21 6.13 -11.61 7.19
C GLU A 21 5.88 -11.34 5.71
N ASN A 22 4.62 -11.11 5.36
CA ASN A 22 4.25 -10.72 4.00
C ASN A 22 4.78 -9.30 3.81
N VAL A 23 6.00 -9.20 3.27
CA VAL A 23 6.63 -7.92 2.92
C VAL A 23 5.68 -7.22 1.97
N GLN A 24 4.98 -6.19 2.48
CA GLN A 24 4.03 -5.42 1.71
C GLN A 24 4.77 -4.80 0.52
N ALA A 25 4.43 -5.24 -0.69
CA ALA A 25 5.07 -4.74 -1.90
C ALA A 25 4.75 -3.25 -2.06
N GLN A 26 5.80 -2.43 -2.10
CA GLN A 26 5.72 -0.99 -2.34
C GLN A 26 6.14 -0.68 -3.77
N TYR A 27 5.42 0.24 -4.40
CA TYR A 27 5.68 0.71 -5.75
C TYR A 27 5.64 2.24 -5.79
N LEU A 28 6.79 2.86 -6.07
CA LEU A 28 6.90 4.29 -6.33
C LEU A 28 6.53 4.56 -7.79
N VAL A 29 5.62 5.50 -8.03
CA VAL A 29 5.28 5.95 -9.39
C VAL A 29 6.51 6.61 -10.01
N PRO A 30 7.03 6.08 -11.14
CA PRO A 30 8.27 6.58 -11.75
C PRO A 30 8.18 8.07 -12.09
N GLY A 31 9.19 8.84 -11.66
CA GLY A 31 9.29 10.28 -11.91
C GLY A 31 8.41 11.16 -11.02
N SER A 32 7.58 10.58 -10.15
CA SER A 32 6.71 11.35 -9.23
C SER A 32 7.47 12.12 -8.15
N THR A 33 8.77 11.86 -7.97
CA THR A 33 9.65 12.64 -7.09
C THR A 33 9.93 14.04 -7.63
N ASP A 34 10.00 14.18 -8.95
CA ASP A 34 10.53 15.38 -9.62
C ASP A 34 9.52 16.06 -10.57
N HIS A 35 8.38 15.43 -10.83
CA HIS A 35 7.33 15.93 -11.72
C HIS A 35 5.97 15.87 -11.04
N ASP A 36 5.08 16.79 -11.43
CA ASP A 36 3.68 16.79 -10.98
C ASP A 36 2.84 15.77 -11.74
N PHE A 37 1.99 15.07 -10.99
CA PHE A 37 1.06 14.09 -11.51
C PHE A 37 -0.37 14.45 -11.09
N GLY A 38 -1.33 13.95 -11.86
CA GLY A 38 -2.70 13.76 -11.42
C GLY A 38 -2.94 12.34 -10.96
N VAL A 39 -4.02 12.16 -10.20
CA VAL A 39 -4.50 10.87 -9.74
C VAL A 39 -6.02 10.81 -9.96
N LEU A 40 -6.51 9.69 -10.48
CA LEU A 40 -7.94 9.42 -10.58
C LEU A 40 -8.22 8.02 -10.03
N CYS A 41 -9.02 7.94 -8.98
CA CYS A 41 -9.53 6.68 -8.45
C CYS A 41 -11.03 6.56 -8.73
N VAL A 42 -11.42 5.38 -9.21
CA VAL A 42 -12.79 5.04 -9.57
C VAL A 42 -13.17 3.72 -8.91
N ASP A 43 -14.32 3.69 -8.25
CA ASP A 43 -14.94 2.47 -7.73
C ASP A 43 -16.35 2.32 -8.31
N GLN A 44 -16.63 1.17 -8.92
CA GLN A 44 -17.93 0.88 -9.55
C GLN A 44 -18.41 1.98 -10.52
N GLY A 45 -17.48 2.60 -11.26
CA GLY A 45 -17.79 3.67 -12.22
C GLY A 45 -17.99 5.06 -11.61
N ARG A 46 -17.75 5.23 -10.31
CA ARG A 46 -17.84 6.52 -9.61
C ARG A 46 -16.45 6.99 -9.19
N GLU A 47 -16.16 8.26 -9.43
CA GLU A 47 -14.98 8.90 -8.87
C GLU A 47 -15.07 8.93 -7.34
N THR A 48 -14.04 8.41 -6.68
CA THR A 48 -13.93 8.32 -5.22
C THR A 48 -12.80 9.18 -4.67
N PHE A 49 -11.76 9.43 -5.48
CA PHE A 49 -10.64 10.28 -5.14
C PHE A 49 -10.04 10.87 -6.43
N SER A 50 -9.74 12.16 -6.44
CA SER A 50 -9.06 12.78 -7.57
C SER A 50 -8.13 13.92 -7.17
N ILE A 51 -7.03 14.01 -7.91
CA ILE A 51 -6.10 15.15 -7.94
C ILE A 51 -5.94 15.51 -9.41
N ASN A 52 -6.45 16.67 -9.78
CA ASN A 52 -6.54 17.08 -11.18
C ASN A 52 -6.32 18.59 -11.30
N SER A 53 -5.94 19.04 -12.50
CA SER A 53 -5.55 20.44 -12.74
C SER A 53 -6.71 21.45 -12.65
N ASP A 54 -7.93 21.03 -12.33
CA ASP A 54 -9.09 21.91 -12.27
C ASP A 54 -8.88 23.03 -11.24
N LYS A 55 -9.20 24.25 -11.66
CA LYS A 55 -8.90 25.48 -10.91
C LYS A 55 -9.66 25.59 -9.58
N ASN A 56 -10.70 24.78 -9.40
CA ASN A 56 -11.55 24.79 -8.21
C ASN A 56 -11.17 23.69 -7.20
N ASN A 57 -10.20 22.83 -7.52
CA ASN A 57 -9.74 21.78 -6.63
C ASN A 57 -8.55 22.28 -5.80
N ALA A 58 -8.58 22.05 -4.48
CA ALA A 58 -7.44 22.33 -3.62
C ALA A 58 -6.25 21.42 -3.94
N TYR A 59 -6.49 20.29 -4.61
CA TYR A 59 -5.51 19.26 -4.94
C TYR A 59 -5.31 19.21 -6.45
N ARG A 60 -4.32 19.96 -6.93
CA ARG A 60 -4.01 20.05 -8.36
C ARG A 60 -2.86 19.19 -8.78
N HIS A 61 -1.86 19.08 -7.90
CA HIS A 61 -0.62 18.39 -8.16
C HIS A 61 -0.40 17.31 -7.12
N ALA A 62 0.12 16.15 -7.55
CA ALA A 62 0.58 15.07 -6.70
C ALA A 62 2.06 14.75 -6.99
N ARG A 63 2.82 14.45 -5.93
CA ARG A 63 4.23 14.01 -5.99
C ARG A 63 4.49 12.90 -4.97
N ASN A 64 5.64 12.23 -5.09
CA ASN A 64 6.08 11.16 -4.20
C ASN A 64 5.00 10.08 -4.00
N ILE A 65 4.38 9.64 -5.09
CA ILE A 65 3.22 8.75 -5.04
C ILE A 65 3.72 7.31 -4.88
N VAL A 66 3.39 6.69 -3.76
CA VAL A 66 3.76 5.32 -3.41
C VAL A 66 2.50 4.49 -3.20
N PHE A 67 2.37 3.39 -3.94
CA PHE A 67 1.35 2.38 -3.73
C PHE A 67 1.91 1.24 -2.87
N THR A 68 1.23 0.92 -1.77
CA THR A 68 1.59 -0.21 -0.88
C THR A 68 0.47 -1.25 -0.93
N ASN A 69 0.78 -2.45 -1.41
CA ASN A 69 -0.19 -3.54 -1.45
C ASN A 69 -0.46 -4.07 -0.03
N LEU A 70 -1.73 -4.01 0.41
CA LEU A 70 -2.15 -4.48 1.73
C LEU A 70 -2.77 -5.90 1.71
N GLY A 71 -2.84 -6.52 0.54
CA GLY A 71 -3.55 -7.78 0.32
C GLY A 71 -5.06 -7.58 0.10
N GLY A 72 -5.73 -8.66 -0.34
CA GLY A 72 -7.18 -8.66 -0.55
C GLY A 72 -7.68 -7.67 -1.62
N GLY A 73 -6.83 -7.30 -2.59
CA GLY A 73 -7.15 -6.33 -3.64
C GLY A 73 -7.08 -4.87 -3.19
N ARG A 74 -6.65 -4.59 -1.96
CA ARG A 74 -6.57 -3.23 -1.41
C ARG A 74 -5.16 -2.67 -1.46
N VAL A 75 -5.07 -1.38 -1.68
CA VAL A 75 -3.81 -0.64 -1.76
C VAL A 75 -3.90 0.59 -0.86
N LEU A 76 -2.81 0.93 -0.18
CA LEU A 76 -2.62 2.24 0.43
C LEU A 76 -1.79 3.09 -0.52
N MET A 77 -2.35 4.20 -0.99
CA MET A 77 -1.63 5.21 -1.75
C MET A 77 -1.18 6.32 -0.82
N SER A 78 0.12 6.53 -0.68
CA SER A 78 0.72 7.64 0.06
C SER A 78 1.31 8.64 -0.93
N LEU A 79 1.09 9.93 -0.74
CA LEU A 79 1.55 10.97 -1.66
C LEU A 79 1.69 12.34 -0.96
N LEU A 80 2.34 13.27 -1.66
CA LEU A 80 2.20 14.70 -1.39
C LEU A 80 1.21 15.31 -2.40
N HIS A 81 0.45 16.31 -1.98
CA HIS A 81 -0.44 17.05 -2.86
C HIS A 81 -0.52 18.55 -2.53
N GLY A 82 -1.12 19.32 -3.43
CA GLY A 82 -1.45 20.73 -3.18
C GLY A 82 -1.85 21.49 -4.44
N PHE A 83 -2.13 22.79 -4.29
CA PHE A 83 -2.64 23.66 -5.37
C PHE A 83 -1.55 24.23 -6.26
N SER A 84 -0.49 24.80 -5.66
CA SER A 84 0.67 25.36 -6.40
C SER A 84 1.90 24.47 -6.29
N ASN A 85 2.06 23.78 -5.15
CA ASN A 85 3.15 22.85 -4.87
C ASN A 85 2.56 21.61 -4.18
N ALA A 86 3.10 20.44 -4.45
CA ALA A 86 2.73 19.21 -3.77
C ALA A 86 3.59 18.98 -2.52
N ASP A 87 3.21 19.60 -1.40
CA ASP A 87 3.96 19.57 -0.12
C ASP A 87 3.15 19.01 1.05
N THR A 88 1.84 18.84 0.88
CA THR A 88 0.94 18.36 1.93
C THR A 88 0.84 16.83 1.86
N PRO A 89 1.25 16.09 2.90
CA PRO A 89 1.16 14.64 2.88
C PRO A 89 -0.28 14.15 3.02
N SER A 90 -0.62 13.10 2.29
CA SER A 90 -1.91 12.43 2.39
C SER A 90 -1.80 10.95 2.09
N THR A 91 -2.81 10.21 2.54
CA THR A 91 -2.99 8.81 2.23
C THR A 91 -4.42 8.55 1.77
N HIS A 92 -4.56 7.64 0.81
CA HIS A 92 -5.85 7.14 0.33
C HIS A 92 -5.83 5.62 0.39
N LEU A 93 -6.80 5.04 1.12
CA LEU A 93 -6.91 3.59 1.29
C LEU A 93 -8.02 3.06 0.40
N THR A 94 -7.67 2.22 -0.57
CA THR A 94 -8.63 1.76 -1.56
C THR A 94 -9.61 0.72 -1.02
N SER A 95 -10.79 0.67 -1.65
CA SER A 95 -11.63 -0.52 -1.61
C SER A 95 -10.97 -1.65 -2.42
N ALA A 96 -11.49 -2.87 -2.32
CA ALA A 96 -10.96 -4.01 -3.08
C ALA A 96 -11.28 -3.95 -4.59
N THR A 97 -12.24 -3.10 -4.99
CA THR A 97 -12.69 -2.95 -6.38
C THR A 97 -12.30 -1.61 -6.99
N GLU A 98 -11.79 -0.69 -6.17
CA GLU A 98 -11.35 0.62 -6.62
C GLU A 98 -10.04 0.54 -7.40
N GLN A 99 -9.99 1.24 -8.53
CA GLN A 99 -8.82 1.33 -9.41
C GLN A 99 -8.34 2.77 -9.41
N CYS A 100 -7.03 2.97 -9.23
CA CYS A 100 -6.40 4.27 -9.23
C CYS A 100 -5.36 4.36 -10.35
N ASP A 101 -5.49 5.36 -11.21
CA ASP A 101 -4.54 5.68 -12.26
C ASP A 101 -3.77 6.96 -11.91
N THR A 102 -2.52 7.02 -12.35
CA THR A 102 -1.69 8.23 -12.28
C THR A 102 -1.31 8.67 -13.68
N PHE A 103 -1.31 9.97 -13.91
CA PHE A 103 -0.98 10.55 -15.21
C PHE A 103 -0.14 11.80 -15.03
N LYS A 104 0.81 12.01 -15.94
CA LYS A 104 1.67 13.19 -15.93
C LYS A 104 0.85 14.44 -16.29
N GLN A 105 1.11 15.55 -15.59
CA GLN A 105 0.54 16.87 -15.90
C GLN A 105 1.52 17.77 -16.65
#